data_AF-A0A3N5FPT1-F1
#
_entry.id   AF-A0A3N5FPT1-F1
#
_cell.length_a   1.000
_cell.length_b   1.000
_cell.length_c   1.000
_cell.angle_alpha   90.00
_cell.angle_beta   90.00
_cell.angle_gamma   90.00
#
_symmetry.space_group_name_H-M   'P 1'
#
loop_
_entity.id
_entity.type
_entity.pdbx_description
1 polymer ?
#
loop_
_entity_poly.entity_id
_entity_poly.type
_entity_poly.pdbx_seq_one_letter_code
_entity_poly.pdbx_strand_id
1 'polypeptide(L)'
;AARSPVPEVEQPDDDSAGAALLPVPPWVVAVHLAFMAWTVFNAHDPALFLGGFLFFLGFARATAPYQSRIELKTPLRVGFFLAGLVIHGGLQGWWIAPVLSRLPESPLFLGATALTAVNDNALITYLATLVPNLGDELKLAVVQGAVVGGGLTVIANAPNPAGQALLGRFFGGAILPIGLLAGALLPTVIAAIVFRLL
;
A
#
# COMPACT_ATOMS: atom_id res chain seq x y z
N ALA A 1 -13.86 14.33 -38.16
CA ALA A 1 -12.54 13.98 -37.60
C ALA A 1 -12.72 13.57 -36.15
N ALA A 2 -12.66 12.26 -35.87
CA ALA A 2 -12.79 11.74 -34.51
C ALA A 2 -11.46 11.97 -33.77
N ARG A 3 -11.48 12.77 -32.69
CA ARG A 3 -10.33 12.86 -31.79
C ARG A 3 -10.24 11.54 -31.04
N SER A 4 -9.13 10.82 -31.22
CA SER A 4 -8.80 9.67 -30.38
C SER A 4 -8.75 10.13 -28.91
N PRO A 5 -9.29 9.36 -27.96
CA PRO A 5 -9.12 9.67 -26.56
C PRO A 5 -7.62 9.54 -26.26
N VAL A 6 -6.97 10.66 -25.96
CA VAL A 6 -5.63 10.65 -25.39
C VAL A 6 -5.79 9.89 -24.06
N PRO A 7 -5.12 8.74 -23.85
CA PRO A 7 -5.12 8.13 -22.54
C PRO A 7 -4.50 9.16 -21.61
N GLU A 8 -5.31 9.66 -20.67
CA GLU A 8 -4.87 10.54 -19.59
C GLU A 8 -4.03 9.67 -18.64
N VAL A 9 -2.84 9.30 -19.12
CA VAL A 9 -1.76 8.83 -18.26
C VAL A 9 -1.49 10.03 -17.38
N GLU A 10 -1.73 9.90 -16.07
CA GLU A 10 -1.37 10.90 -15.08
C GLU A 10 0.14 11.14 -15.25
N GLN A 11 0.49 12.18 -16.00
CA GLN A 11 1.86 12.61 -16.18
C GLN A 11 2.31 13.09 -14.81
N PRO A 12 3.43 12.59 -14.27
CA PRO A 12 3.99 13.19 -13.07
C PRO A 12 4.16 14.68 -13.34
N ASP A 13 3.75 15.55 -12.41
CA ASP A 13 3.88 17.02 -12.52
C ASP A 13 5.25 17.32 -13.16
N ASP A 14 5.28 18.07 -14.28
CA ASP A 14 6.47 18.30 -15.11
C ASP A 14 7.67 18.87 -14.31
N ASP A 15 7.40 19.42 -13.12
CA ASP A 15 8.36 19.93 -12.14
C ASP A 15 9.05 18.83 -11.29
N SER A 16 8.70 17.56 -11.48
CA SER A 16 9.35 16.41 -10.83
C SER A 16 10.64 15.95 -11.53
N ALA A 17 11.01 16.60 -12.64
CA ALA A 17 12.36 16.56 -13.18
C ALA A 17 13.31 17.30 -12.22
N GLY A 18 13.79 16.56 -11.21
CA GLY A 18 14.56 17.09 -10.09
C GLY A 18 15.70 18.00 -10.53
N ALA A 19 15.62 19.27 -10.15
CA ALA A 19 16.80 20.09 -9.92
C ALA A 19 17.75 19.26 -9.03
N ALA A 20 19.04 19.25 -9.38
CA ALA A 20 20.08 18.45 -8.73
C ALA A 20 19.79 18.31 -7.22
N LEU A 21 19.43 17.08 -6.79
CA LEU A 21 18.98 16.80 -5.43
C LEU A 21 20.13 17.10 -4.48
N LEU A 22 20.18 18.34 -3.97
CA LEU A 22 21.04 18.66 -2.85
C LEU A 22 20.63 17.73 -1.69
N PRO A 23 21.58 17.11 -0.99
CA PRO A 23 21.26 16.21 0.09
C PRO A 23 20.39 16.91 1.13
N VAL A 24 19.27 16.30 1.49
CA VAL A 24 18.35 16.83 2.50
C VAL A 24 19.13 16.98 3.81
N PRO A 25 19.12 18.16 4.47
CA PRO A 25 19.85 18.36 5.71
C PRO A 25 19.42 17.34 6.79
N PRO A 26 20.36 16.73 7.54
CA PRO A 26 20.04 15.68 8.52
C PRO A 26 19.03 16.11 9.59
N TRP A 27 19.02 17.39 9.96
CA TRP A 27 18.07 17.92 10.93
C TRP A 27 16.62 17.91 10.42
N VAL A 28 16.40 18.12 9.11
CA VAL A 28 15.05 18.03 8.50
C VAL A 28 14.54 16.60 8.57
N VAL A 29 15.42 15.62 8.28
CA VAL A 29 15.12 14.19 8.41
C VAL A 29 14.77 13.85 9.86
N ALA A 30 15.55 14.31 10.83
CA ALA A 30 15.29 14.08 12.25
C ALA A 30 13.92 14.63 12.68
N VAL A 31 13.53 15.82 12.19
CA VAL A 31 12.22 16.41 12.47
C VAL A 31 11.09 15.60 11.83
N HIS A 32 11.25 15.10 10.59
CA HIS A 32 10.28 14.20 9.96
C HIS A 32 10.07 12.93 10.77
N LEU A 33 11.16 12.29 11.20
CA LEU A 33 11.11 11.11 12.05
C LEU A 33 10.44 11.40 13.39
N ALA A 34 10.67 12.57 13.98
CA ALA A 34 9.99 13.00 15.20
C ALA A 34 8.48 13.18 14.99
N PHE A 35 8.03 13.80 13.88
CA PHE A 35 6.61 13.89 13.56
C PHE A 35 5.97 12.53 13.25
N MET A 36 6.71 11.63 12.61
CA MET A 36 6.25 10.25 12.38
C MET A 36 6.07 9.52 13.71
N ALA A 37 7.07 9.59 14.60
CA ALA A 37 6.99 9.00 15.94
C ALA A 37 5.85 9.63 16.77
N TRP A 38 5.68 10.95 16.71
CA TRP A 38 4.56 11.66 17.33
C TRP A 38 3.21 11.13 16.84
N THR A 39 3.07 10.95 15.53
CA THR A 39 1.84 10.46 14.90
C THR A 39 1.50 9.05 15.37
N VAL A 40 2.50 8.16 15.45
CA VAL A 40 2.32 6.79 15.95
C VAL A 40 1.99 6.78 17.45
N PHE A 41 2.71 7.57 18.25
CA PHE A 41 2.50 7.63 19.70
C PHE A 41 1.11 8.18 20.06
N ASN A 42 0.67 9.24 19.37
CA ASN A 42 -0.62 9.90 19.60
C ASN A 42 -1.75 9.33 18.72
N ALA A 43 -1.60 8.14 18.14
CA ALA A 43 -2.59 7.56 17.21
C ALA A 43 -4.00 7.37 17.83
N HIS A 44 -4.09 7.34 19.16
CA HIS A 44 -5.35 7.18 19.90
C HIS A 44 -6.00 8.51 20.31
N ASP A 45 -5.31 9.66 20.16
CA ASP A 45 -5.78 11.00 20.51
C ASP A 45 -5.95 11.85 19.25
N PRO A 46 -7.15 11.88 18.63
CA PRO A 46 -7.35 12.51 17.32
C PRO A 46 -6.95 13.99 17.26
N ALA A 47 -7.11 14.73 18.35
CA ALA A 47 -6.72 16.14 18.43
C ALA A 47 -5.19 16.33 18.33
N LEU A 48 -4.41 15.51 19.04
CA LEU A 48 -2.94 15.56 19.01
C LEU A 48 -2.38 15.01 17.70
N PHE A 49 -3.01 13.97 17.16
CA PHE A 49 -2.71 13.44 15.84
C PHE A 49 -2.88 14.51 14.76
N LEU A 50 -4.06 15.12 14.68
CA LEU A 50 -4.38 16.09 13.63
C LEU A 50 -3.60 17.39 13.82
N GLY A 51 -3.48 17.87 15.06
CA GLY A 51 -2.67 19.04 15.39
C GLY A 51 -1.19 18.85 15.03
N GLY A 52 -0.62 17.69 15.36
CA GLY A 52 0.75 17.33 14.98
C GLY A 52 0.94 17.26 13.46
N PHE A 53 0.00 16.66 12.74
CA PHE A 53 0.03 16.61 11.27
C PHE A 53 -0.08 18.00 10.63
N LEU A 54 -0.97 18.87 11.11
CA LEU A 54 -1.09 20.24 10.62
C LEU A 54 0.18 21.05 10.88
N PHE A 55 0.80 20.88 12.06
CA PHE A 55 2.08 21.51 12.36
C PHE A 55 3.19 20.98 11.44
N PHE A 56 3.22 19.67 11.18
CA PHE A 56 4.13 19.06 10.21
C PHE A 56 3.98 19.67 8.81
N LEU A 57 2.76 19.91 8.34
CA LEU A 57 2.53 20.61 7.06
C LEU A 57 3.08 22.04 7.08
N GLY A 58 2.89 22.75 8.19
CA GLY A 58 3.49 24.09 8.40
C GLY A 58 5.02 24.05 8.35
N PHE A 59 5.62 23.07 9.03
CA PHE A 59 7.06 22.81 9.00
C PHE A 59 7.55 22.51 7.58
N ALA A 60 6.87 21.60 6.86
CA ALA A 60 7.21 21.22 5.50
C ALA A 60 7.16 22.42 4.55
N ARG A 61 6.15 23.28 4.72
CA ARG A 61 6.01 24.51 3.93
C ARG A 61 7.12 25.53 4.22
N ALA A 62 7.50 25.68 5.49
CA ALA A 62 8.57 26.59 5.93
C ALA A 62 9.97 26.13 5.50
N THR A 63 10.17 24.82 5.40
CA THR A 63 11.46 24.19 5.04
C THR A 63 11.50 23.68 3.60
N ALA A 64 10.54 24.08 2.76
CA ALA A 64 10.46 23.70 1.34
C ALA A 64 11.76 23.89 0.53
N PRO A 65 12.60 24.92 0.76
CA PRO A 65 13.88 25.04 0.06
C PRO A 65 14.89 23.91 0.33
N TYR A 66 14.70 23.16 1.42
CA TYR A 66 15.64 22.14 1.89
C TYR A 66 15.18 20.70 1.61
N GLN A 67 14.04 20.50 0.95
CA GLN A 67 13.45 19.18 0.76
C GLN A 67 12.59 19.08 -0.51
N SER A 68 12.31 17.86 -0.93
CA SER A 68 11.37 17.59 -2.02
C SER A 68 9.93 17.94 -1.61
N ARG A 69 9.11 18.32 -2.60
CA ARG A 69 7.67 18.54 -2.40
C ARG A 69 7.01 17.27 -1.87
N ILE A 70 6.12 17.44 -0.89
CA ILE A 70 5.32 16.35 -0.34
C ILE A 70 4.05 16.19 -1.18
N GLU A 71 3.91 15.04 -1.83
CA GLU A 71 2.71 14.69 -2.60
C GLU A 71 1.63 14.08 -1.69
N LEU A 72 0.63 14.90 -1.31
CA LEU A 72 -0.47 14.46 -0.44
C LEU A 72 -1.59 13.73 -1.20
N LYS A 73 -1.66 13.87 -2.52
CA LYS A 73 -2.75 13.34 -3.35
C LYS A 73 -2.86 11.81 -3.25
N THR A 74 -1.75 11.12 -3.39
CA THR A 74 -1.71 9.65 -3.35
C THR A 74 -2.07 9.10 -1.96
N PRO A 75 -1.46 9.55 -0.85
CA PRO A 75 -1.86 9.14 0.49
C PRO A 75 -3.33 9.46 0.83
N LEU A 76 -3.87 10.61 0.39
CA LEU A 76 -5.28 10.95 0.61
C LEU A 76 -6.23 10.00 -0.11
N ARG A 77 -5.92 9.61 -1.36
CA ARG A 77 -6.68 8.59 -2.11
C ARG A 77 -6.70 7.25 -1.35
N VAL A 78 -5.57 6.84 -0.78
CA VAL A 78 -5.48 5.64 0.09
C VAL A 78 -6.32 5.83 1.36
N GLY A 79 -6.28 7.00 1.99
CA GLY A 79 -7.11 7.32 3.16
C GLY A 79 -8.62 7.19 2.87
N PHE A 80 -9.08 7.71 1.72
CA PHE A 80 -10.47 7.55 1.29
C PHE A 80 -10.84 6.09 1.02
N PHE A 81 -9.94 5.32 0.40
CA PHE A 81 -10.13 3.88 0.22
C PHE A 81 -10.29 3.15 1.57
N LEU A 82 -9.40 3.41 2.53
CA LEU A 82 -9.47 2.81 3.87
C LEU A 82 -10.73 3.25 4.64
N ALA A 83 -11.14 4.52 4.53
CA ALA A 83 -12.38 4.99 5.14
C ALA A 83 -13.60 4.28 4.54
N GLY A 84 -13.65 4.14 3.22
CA GLY A 84 -14.69 3.38 2.52
C GLY A 84 -14.71 1.91 2.96
N LEU A 85 -13.53 1.29 3.05
CA LEU A 85 -13.34 -0.08 3.50
C LEU A 85 -13.82 -0.29 4.95
N VAL A 86 -13.49 0.61 5.87
CA VAL A 86 -13.92 0.50 7.27
C VAL A 86 -15.42 0.71 7.42
N ILE A 87 -16.00 1.69 6.71
CA ILE A 87 -17.42 2.03 6.81
C ILE A 87 -18.30 0.96 6.15
N HIS A 88 -17.93 0.47 4.95
CA HIS A 88 -18.77 -0.44 4.17
C HIS A 88 -18.34 -1.90 4.28
N GLY A 89 -17.06 -2.17 4.54
CA GLY A 89 -16.52 -3.52 4.60
C GLY A 89 -17.08 -4.34 5.76
N GLY A 90 -17.42 -3.70 6.89
CA GLY A 90 -18.11 -4.37 7.99
C GLY A 90 -19.40 -5.07 7.59
N LEU A 91 -20.11 -4.55 6.57
CA LEU A 91 -21.33 -5.15 6.03
C LEU A 91 -21.07 -6.48 5.31
N GLN A 92 -19.83 -6.83 5.00
CA GLN A 92 -19.46 -8.08 4.31
C GLN A 92 -19.20 -9.24 5.29
N GLY A 93 -19.17 -8.97 6.60
CA GLY A 93 -18.87 -9.99 7.61
C GLY A 93 -19.81 -11.20 7.58
N TRP A 94 -21.09 -11.02 7.22
CA TRP A 94 -22.11 -12.08 7.28
C TRP A 94 -21.80 -13.29 6.41
N TRP A 95 -21.14 -13.11 5.25
CA TRP A 95 -20.77 -14.21 4.36
C TRP A 95 -19.28 -14.56 4.47
N ILE A 96 -18.42 -13.61 4.82
CA ILE A 96 -16.97 -13.84 4.93
C ILE A 96 -16.64 -14.67 6.17
N ALA A 97 -17.23 -14.35 7.32
CA ALA A 97 -16.98 -15.05 8.56
C ALA A 97 -17.18 -16.56 8.46
N PRO A 98 -18.31 -17.10 7.96
CA PRO A 98 -18.48 -18.54 7.84
C PRO A 98 -17.54 -19.19 6.82
N VAL A 99 -17.06 -18.46 5.81
CA VAL A 99 -16.09 -18.99 4.83
C VAL A 99 -14.71 -19.11 5.47
N LEU A 100 -14.21 -18.03 6.08
CA LEU A 100 -12.87 -17.99 6.67
C LEU A 100 -12.76 -18.93 7.89
N SER A 101 -13.79 -19.00 8.75
CA SER A 101 -13.78 -19.88 9.92
C SER A 101 -13.80 -21.38 9.59
N ARG A 102 -14.12 -21.76 8.34
CA ARG A 102 -14.11 -23.15 7.87
C ARG A 102 -12.80 -23.54 7.19
N LEU A 103 -11.94 -22.58 6.87
CA LEU A 103 -10.68 -22.85 6.20
C LEU A 103 -9.60 -23.17 7.24
N PRO A 104 -8.87 -24.28 7.09
CA PRO A 104 -7.66 -24.49 7.85
C PRO A 104 -6.56 -23.52 7.41
N GLU A 105 -5.51 -23.44 8.21
CA GLU A 105 -4.41 -22.47 8.06
C GLU A 105 -3.79 -22.45 6.64
N SER A 106 -3.47 -23.61 6.05
CA SER A 106 -2.79 -23.66 4.74
C SER A 106 -3.68 -23.18 3.58
N PRO A 107 -4.95 -23.64 3.42
CA PRO A 107 -5.87 -23.05 2.45
C PRO A 107 -6.15 -21.57 2.68
N LEU A 108 -6.18 -21.11 3.94
CA LEU A 108 -6.38 -19.71 4.26
C LEU A 108 -5.20 -18.85 3.81
N PHE A 109 -3.97 -19.31 4.04
CA PHE A 109 -2.74 -18.67 3.53
C PHE A 109 -2.75 -18.58 1.99
N LEU A 110 -2.98 -19.70 1.30
CA LEU A 110 -3.00 -19.73 -0.17
C LEU A 110 -4.14 -18.86 -0.74
N GLY A 111 -5.31 -18.91 -0.10
CA GLY A 111 -6.46 -18.08 -0.45
C GLY A 111 -6.13 -16.59 -0.30
N ALA A 112 -5.51 -16.18 0.81
CA ALA A 112 -5.08 -14.80 1.02
C ALA A 112 -4.03 -14.38 -0.02
N THR A 113 -3.02 -15.21 -0.32
CA THR A 113 -2.03 -14.94 -1.37
C THR A 113 -2.67 -14.72 -2.74
N ALA A 114 -3.57 -15.61 -3.15
CA ALA A 114 -4.24 -15.51 -4.44
C ALA A 114 -5.18 -14.31 -4.50
N LEU A 115 -5.96 -14.07 -3.45
CA LEU A 115 -6.92 -12.96 -3.40
C LEU A 115 -6.20 -11.60 -3.36
N THR A 116 -5.09 -11.48 -2.62
CA THR A 116 -4.25 -10.28 -2.64
C THR A 116 -3.55 -10.08 -3.98
N ALA A 117 -3.30 -11.12 -4.77
CA ALA A 117 -2.77 -10.91 -6.12
C ALA A 117 -3.74 -10.12 -7.00
N VAL A 118 -5.04 -10.12 -6.71
CA VAL A 118 -6.07 -9.43 -7.51
C VAL A 118 -6.81 -8.33 -6.74
N ASN A 119 -6.46 -8.11 -5.47
CA ASN A 119 -7.04 -7.08 -4.59
C ASN A 119 -5.94 -6.43 -3.76
N ASP A 120 -6.25 -5.34 -3.08
CA ASP A 120 -5.28 -4.71 -2.17
C ASP A 120 -5.03 -5.55 -0.90
N ASN A 121 -3.80 -5.54 -0.39
CA ASN A 121 -3.42 -6.27 0.82
C ASN A 121 -4.15 -5.79 2.09
N ALA A 122 -4.48 -4.49 2.18
CA ALA A 122 -5.18 -3.92 3.31
C ALA A 122 -6.63 -4.38 3.34
N LEU A 123 -7.24 -4.58 2.17
CA LEU A 123 -8.57 -5.19 2.06
C LEU A 123 -8.57 -6.60 2.63
N ILE A 124 -7.67 -7.47 2.17
CA ILE A 124 -7.65 -8.88 2.57
C ILE A 124 -7.39 -9.05 4.07
N THR A 125 -6.45 -8.28 4.61
CA THR A 125 -6.15 -8.27 6.05
C THR A 125 -7.28 -7.66 6.88
N TYR A 126 -7.95 -6.61 6.40
CA TYR A 126 -9.13 -6.05 7.06
C TYR A 126 -10.29 -7.05 7.12
N LEU A 127 -10.58 -7.77 6.02
CA LEU A 127 -11.66 -8.75 5.99
C LEU A 127 -11.47 -9.87 7.04
N ALA A 128 -10.23 -10.26 7.34
CA ALA A 128 -9.96 -11.21 8.41
C ALA A 128 -10.28 -10.66 9.81
N THR A 129 -10.23 -9.34 10.02
CA THR A 129 -10.62 -8.71 11.29
C THR A 129 -12.14 -8.73 11.53
N LEU A 130 -12.93 -8.94 10.47
CA LEU A 130 -14.40 -9.08 10.57
C LEU A 130 -14.82 -10.43 11.16
N VAL A 131 -13.91 -11.40 11.25
CA VAL A 131 -14.22 -12.73 11.80
C VAL A 131 -14.04 -12.71 13.32
N PRO A 132 -15.13 -12.84 14.09
CA PRO A 132 -15.02 -12.84 15.54
C PRO A 132 -14.23 -14.06 16.01
N ASN A 133 -13.30 -13.84 16.94
CA ASN A 133 -12.47 -14.89 17.55
C ASN A 133 -11.66 -15.74 16.54
N LEU A 134 -11.22 -15.15 15.42
CA LEU A 134 -10.28 -15.81 14.54
C LEU A 134 -8.99 -16.15 15.31
N GLY A 135 -8.57 -17.41 15.27
CA GLY A 135 -7.36 -17.87 15.97
C GLY A 135 -6.12 -17.12 15.48
N ASP A 136 -5.14 -16.92 16.37
CA ASP A 136 -3.95 -16.13 16.05
C ASP A 136 -3.10 -16.75 14.93
N GLU A 137 -3.06 -18.08 14.85
CA GLU A 137 -2.45 -18.81 13.72
C GLU A 137 -3.14 -18.49 12.39
N LEU A 138 -4.48 -18.39 12.38
CA LEU A 138 -5.24 -18.07 11.17
C LEU A 138 -5.08 -16.59 10.78
N LYS A 139 -5.02 -15.67 11.76
CA LYS A 139 -4.69 -14.26 11.49
C LYS A 139 -3.30 -14.14 10.87
N LEU A 140 -2.32 -14.85 11.44
CA LEU A 140 -0.96 -14.87 10.93
C LEU A 140 -0.92 -15.44 9.50
N ALA A 141 -1.62 -16.54 9.24
CA ALA A 141 -1.72 -17.13 7.90
C ALA A 141 -2.29 -16.15 6.86
N VAL A 142 -3.33 -15.38 7.21
CA VAL A 142 -3.87 -14.34 6.31
C VAL A 142 -2.85 -13.23 6.06
N VAL A 143 -2.20 -12.71 7.11
CA VAL A 143 -1.22 -11.63 6.98
C VAL A 143 -0.03 -12.07 6.14
N GLN A 144 0.53 -13.25 6.43
CA GLN A 144 1.61 -13.86 5.64
C GLN A 144 1.18 -14.04 4.19
N GLY A 145 -0.02 -14.60 3.96
CA GLY A 145 -0.55 -14.81 2.63
C GLY A 145 -0.67 -13.50 1.85
N ALA A 146 -1.22 -12.46 2.47
CA ALA A 146 -1.37 -11.13 1.88
C ALA A 146 -0.01 -10.46 1.57
N VAL A 147 0.98 -10.60 2.45
CA VAL A 147 2.34 -10.08 2.20
C VAL A 147 2.99 -10.80 1.02
N VAL A 148 2.89 -12.13 0.96
CA VAL A 148 3.43 -12.95 -0.12
C VAL A 148 2.76 -12.65 -1.47
N GLY A 149 1.43 -12.48 -1.46
CA GLY A 149 0.65 -12.19 -2.66
C GLY A 149 0.80 -10.76 -3.19
N GLY A 150 1.20 -9.81 -2.32
CA GLY A 150 1.31 -8.39 -2.64
C GLY A 150 2.25 -8.03 -3.79
N GLY A 151 3.19 -8.92 -4.13
CA GLY A 151 4.12 -8.72 -5.24
C GLY A 151 3.67 -9.32 -6.59
N LEU A 152 2.59 -10.12 -6.62
CA LEU A 152 2.24 -10.91 -7.81
C LEU A 152 1.70 -10.07 -8.98
N THR A 153 1.00 -8.97 -8.69
CA THR A 153 0.44 -8.12 -9.74
C THR A 153 0.52 -6.64 -9.39
N VAL A 154 0.31 -5.80 -10.40
CA VAL A 154 0.22 -4.35 -10.29
C VAL A 154 -0.95 -3.89 -9.40
N ILE A 155 -2.02 -4.67 -9.32
CA ILE A 155 -3.24 -4.30 -8.61
C ILE A 155 -3.08 -4.50 -7.09
N ALA A 156 -2.18 -5.40 -6.70
CA ALA A 156 -2.05 -5.90 -5.34
C ALA A 156 -1.63 -4.85 -4.30
N ASN A 157 -0.94 -3.78 -4.71
CA ASN A 157 -0.54 -2.70 -3.82
C ASN A 157 -0.26 -1.38 -4.59
N ALA A 158 -0.27 -0.25 -3.89
CA ALA A 158 0.05 1.07 -4.48
C ALA A 158 1.52 1.26 -4.93
N PRO A 159 2.54 0.67 -4.28
CA PRO A 159 3.92 0.70 -4.78
C PRO A 159 4.14 0.07 -6.17
N ASN A 160 3.38 -0.94 -6.57
CA ASN A 160 3.61 -1.66 -7.83
C ASN A 160 3.35 -0.78 -9.07
N PRO A 161 2.23 -0.02 -9.17
CA PRO A 161 2.04 0.97 -10.22
C PRO A 161 3.13 2.05 -10.23
N ALA A 162 3.60 2.50 -9.06
CA ALA A 162 4.67 3.49 -8.99
C ALA A 162 6.00 2.93 -9.54
N GLY A 163 6.32 1.67 -9.19
CA GLY A 163 7.46 0.95 -9.76
C GLY A 163 7.34 0.76 -11.28
N GLN A 164 6.14 0.45 -11.77
CA GLN A 164 5.90 0.37 -13.21
C GLN A 164 6.13 1.71 -13.92
N ALA A 165 5.63 2.82 -13.35
CA ALA A 165 5.83 4.15 -13.93
C ALA A 165 7.32 4.53 -13.97
N LEU A 166 8.09 4.15 -12.94
CA LEU A 166 9.53 4.41 -12.88
C LEU A 166 10.30 3.62 -13.94
N LEU A 167 9.99 2.32 -14.07
CA LEU A 167 10.70 1.39 -14.94
C LEU A 167 10.20 1.37 -16.38
N GLY A 168 9.00 1.89 -16.66
CA GLY A 168 8.35 1.81 -17.97
C GLY A 168 9.21 2.32 -19.13
N ARG A 169 10.06 3.35 -18.87
CA ARG A 169 11.03 3.87 -19.85
C ARG A 169 12.01 2.82 -20.39
N PHE A 170 12.33 1.80 -19.59
CA PHE A 170 13.25 0.71 -19.97
C PHE A 170 12.54 -0.44 -20.71
N PHE A 171 11.21 -0.45 -20.73
CA PHE A 171 10.38 -1.48 -21.35
C PHE A 171 9.55 -0.95 -22.53
N GLY A 172 10.01 0.11 -23.20
CA GLY A 172 9.31 0.68 -24.36
C GLY A 172 8.00 1.40 -24.01
N GLY A 173 7.86 1.88 -22.77
CA GLY A 173 6.72 2.68 -22.31
C GLY A 173 5.57 1.88 -21.70
N ALA A 174 5.56 0.55 -21.80
CA ALA A 174 4.54 -0.29 -21.20
C ALA A 174 5.10 -1.61 -20.69
N ILE A 175 4.71 -2.02 -19.48
CA ILE A 175 5.10 -3.30 -18.90
C ILE A 175 3.92 -4.27 -19.00
N LEU A 176 4.15 -5.42 -19.64
CA LEU A 176 3.13 -6.45 -19.83
C LEU A 176 2.70 -7.06 -18.47
N PRO A 177 1.40 -7.04 -18.11
CA PRO A 177 0.92 -7.60 -16.84
C PRO A 177 1.25 -9.08 -16.64
N ILE A 178 1.16 -9.88 -17.69
CA ILE A 178 1.52 -11.32 -17.67
C ILE A 178 3.02 -11.51 -17.47
N GLY A 179 3.85 -10.65 -18.07
CA GLY A 179 5.30 -10.69 -17.88
C GLY A 179 5.70 -10.38 -16.44
N LEU A 180 5.00 -9.42 -15.81
CA LEU A 180 5.19 -9.11 -14.39
C LEU A 180 4.77 -10.27 -13.50
N LEU A 181 3.60 -10.87 -13.75
CA LEU A 181 3.16 -12.03 -13.01
C LEU A 181 4.19 -13.16 -13.10
N ALA A 182 4.65 -13.49 -14.31
CA ALA A 182 5.66 -14.52 -14.53
C ALA A 182 6.97 -14.21 -13.81
N GLY A 183 7.43 -12.96 -13.84
CA GLY A 183 8.62 -12.51 -13.11
C GLY A 183 8.46 -12.54 -11.59
N ALA A 184 7.25 -12.32 -11.09
CA ALA A 184 6.93 -12.32 -9.66
C ALA A 184 6.70 -13.72 -9.08
N LEU A 185 6.38 -14.73 -9.89
CA LEU A 185 6.11 -16.09 -9.41
C LEU A 185 7.26 -16.67 -8.60
N LEU A 186 8.50 -16.58 -9.09
CA LEU A 186 9.66 -17.13 -8.40
C LEU A 186 9.90 -16.47 -7.02
N PRO A 187 10.00 -15.12 -6.90
CA PRO A 187 10.15 -14.50 -5.59
C PRO A 187 8.94 -14.73 -4.68
N THR A 188 7.72 -14.81 -5.21
CA THR A 188 6.54 -15.17 -4.42
C THR A 188 6.63 -16.58 -3.86
N VAL A 189 7.07 -17.57 -4.65
CA VAL A 189 7.25 -18.95 -4.17
C VAL A 189 8.35 -19.00 -3.10
N ILE A 190 9.46 -18.30 -3.30
CA ILE A 190 10.53 -18.21 -2.29
C ILE A 190 9.99 -17.61 -0.99
N ALA A 191 9.25 -16.50 -1.07
CA ALA A 191 8.64 -15.87 0.10
C ALA A 191 7.64 -16.81 0.79
N ALA A 192 6.81 -17.52 0.02
CA ALA A 192 5.87 -18.51 0.55
C ALA A 192 6.58 -19.63 1.31
N ILE A 193 7.67 -20.16 0.76
CA ILE A 193 8.48 -21.20 1.42
C ILE A 193 9.08 -20.65 2.72
N VAL A 194 9.65 -19.45 2.68
CA VAL A 194 10.22 -18.79 3.86
C VAL A 194 9.18 -18.64 4.97
N PHE A 195 7.99 -18.09 4.69
CA PHE A 195 6.94 -17.90 5.70
C PHE A 195 6.30 -19.19 6.20
N ARG A 196 6.38 -20.30 5.45
CA ARG A 196 5.80 -21.59 5.83
C ARG A 196 6.79 -22.53 6.52
N LEU A 197 8.10 -22.31 6.37
CA LEU A 197 9.13 -23.20 6.92
C LEU A 197 9.96 -22.57 8.05
N LEU A 198 10.05 -21.24 8.13
CA LEU A 198 10.77 -20.51 9.18
C LEU A 198 9.80 -19.83 10.14
#